data_AF-A0A165IQN2-F1
#
_entry.id   AF-A0A165IQN2-F1
#
_cell.length_a   1.000
_cell.length_b   1.000
_cell.length_c   1.000
_cell.angle_alpha   90.00
_cell.angle_beta   90.00
_cell.angle_gamma   90.00
#
_symmetry.space_group_name_H-M   'P 1'
#
loop_
_entity.id
_entity.type
_entity.pdbx_description
1 polymer ?
#
loop_
_entity_poly.entity_id
_entity_poly.type
_entity_poly.pdbx_seq_one_letter_code
_entity_poly.pdbx_strand_id
1 'polypeptide(L)' 'MLIGNSSSTTPERKVRFILYQVGKDVRVTAQQWIETQMARGQTQRMELNENSHRNNMQQFLNFAGAN' A
#
# COMPACT_ATOMS: atom_id res chain seq x y z
N MET A 1 3.55 6.41 -13.68
CA MET A 1 2.22 6.90 -13.26
C MET A 1 2.46 8.11 -12.35
N LEU A 2 2.16 9.33 -12.82
CA LEU A 2 2.36 10.56 -12.05
C LEU A 2 1.10 10.83 -11.23
N ILE A 3 1.14 10.48 -9.95
CA ILE A 3 0.17 10.99 -8.98
C ILE A 3 0.72 12.34 -8.55
N GLY A 4 0.08 13.41 -9.01
CA GLY A 4 0.44 14.78 -8.67
C GLY A 4 0.79 15.64 -9.88
N ASN A 5 0.52 16.94 -9.74
CA ASN A 5 0.92 18.00 -10.68
C ASN A 5 2.14 18.75 -10.10
N SER A 6 2.63 19.79 -10.79
CA SER A 6 3.81 20.57 -10.37
C SER A 6 3.71 21.22 -8.99
N SER A 7 2.53 21.21 -8.36
CA SER A 7 2.25 21.83 -7.07
C SER A 7 1.93 20.81 -5.98
N SER A 8 2.11 19.51 -6.24
CA SER A 8 1.93 18.43 -5.27
C SER A 8 3.19 18.19 -4.45
N THR A 9 3.04 17.71 -3.22
CA THR A 9 4.17 17.17 -2.44
C THR A 9 4.76 15.94 -3.12
N THR A 10 5.96 15.51 -2.70
CA THR A 10 6.52 14.23 -3.15
C THR A 10 5.53 13.09 -2.83
N PRO A 11 5.16 12.24 -3.80
CA PRO A 11 4.27 11.12 -3.54
C PRO A 11 4.92 10.09 -2.60
N GLU A 12 4.17 9.65 -1.59
CA GLU A 12 4.59 8.65 -0.63
C GLU A 12 3.93 7.31 -0.93
N ARG A 13 4.70 6.22 -0.96
CA ARG A 13 4.15 4.86 -0.99
C ARG A 13 3.84 4.42 0.44
N LYS A 14 2.59 4.05 0.70
CA LYS A 14 2.11 3.57 2.00
C LYS A 14 1.69 2.12 1.91
N VAL A 15 1.96 1.37 2.98
CA VAL A 15 1.55 -0.03 3.15
C VAL A 15 0.91 -0.15 4.53
N ARG A 16 -0.26 -0.78 4.61
CA ARG A 16 -0.97 -1.09 5.84
C ARG A 16 -1.13 -2.60 5.97
N PHE A 17 -0.66 -3.15 7.08
CA PHE A 17 -0.93 -4.53 7.45
C PHE A 17 -2.12 -4.56 8.42
N ILE A 18 -3.08 -5.43 8.14
CA ILE A 18 -4.24 -5.67 8.99
C ILE A 18 -4.15 -7.14 9.43
N LEU A 19 -3.94 -7.34 10.73
CA LEU A 19 -3.83 -8.64 11.35
C LEU A 19 -5.15 -8.96 12.04
N TYR A 20 -5.69 -10.14 11.79
CA TYR A 20 -6.91 -10.62 12.40
C TYR A 20 -6.73 -12.07 12.84
N GLN A 21 -7.11 -12.34 14.07
CA GLN A 21 -7.08 -13.69 14.62
C GLN A 21 -8.29 -14.47 14.09
N VAL A 22 -8.03 -15.66 13.56
CA VAL A 22 -9.05 -16.59 13.07
C VAL A 22 -8.86 -17.92 13.77
N GLY A 23 -9.59 -18.13 14.87
CA GLY A 23 -9.40 -19.29 15.74
C GLY A 23 -8.02 -19.28 16.39
N LYS A 24 -7.21 -20.29 16.08
CA LYS A 24 -5.81 -20.40 16.55
C LYS A 24 -4.80 -19.77 15.59
N ASP A 25 -5.24 -19.35 14.41
CA ASP A 25 -4.37 -18.81 13.37
C ASP A 25 -4.43 -17.27 13.35
N VAL A 26 -3.39 -16.64 12.79
CA VAL A 26 -3.38 -15.21 12.48
C VAL A 26 -3.38 -15.05 10.97
N ARG A 27 -4.35 -14.32 10.45
CA ARG A 27 -4.37 -13.92 9.04
C ARG A 27 -3.89 -12.48 8.92
N VAL A 28 -3.06 -12.24 7.91
CA VAL A 28 -2.52 -10.92 7.60
C VAL A 28 -3.02 -10.53 6.21
N THR A 29 -3.60 -9.34 6.12
CA THR A 29 -3.85 -8.69 4.82
C THR A 29 -2.99 -7.45 4.68
N ALA A 30 -2.57 -7.17 3.46
CA ALA A 30 -1.79 -5.99 3.12
C ALA A 30 -2.57 -5.12 2.14
N GLN A 31 -2.67 -3.83 2.44
CA GLN A 31 -3.18 -2.80 1.54
C GLN A 31 -2.05 -1.84 1.21
N GLN A 32 -1.97 -1.40 -0.04
CA GLN A 32 -0.91 -0.49 -0.48
C GLN A 32 -1.47 0.55 -1.44
N TRP A 33 -1.04 1.79 -1.23
CA TRP A 33 -1.42 2.91 -2.06
C TRP A 33 -0.27 3.91 -2.16
N ILE A 34 -0.31 4.76 -3.17
CA ILE A 34 0.51 5.96 -3.22
C ILE A 34 -0.39 7.13 -2.85
N GLU A 35 0.14 8.02 -2.02
CA GLU A 35 -0.55 9.19 -1.53
C GLU A 35 0.27 10.44 -1.84
N THR A 36 -0.39 11.50 -2.30
CA THR A 36 0.22 12.82 -2.40
C THR A 36 -0.72 13.87 -1.83
N GLN A 37 -0.15 14.93 -1.26
CA GLN A 37 -0.91 16.13 -0.95
C GLN A 37 -0.84 17.06 -2.15
N MET A 38 -2.00 17.46 -2.65
CA MET A 38 -2.15 18.47 -3.69
C MET A 38 -2.10 19.87 -3.06
N ALA A 39 -1.85 20.87 -3.88
CA ALA A 39 -2.04 22.26 -3.48
C ALA A 39 -3.44 22.46 -2.87
N ARG A 40 -3.52 23.25 -1.79
CA ARG A 40 -4.73 23.47 -0.97
C ARG A 40 -5.15 22.30 -0.06
N GLY A 41 -4.24 21.36 0.21
CA GLY A 41 -4.44 20.34 1.25
C GLY A 41 -5.35 19.18 0.84
N GLN A 42 -5.68 19.05 -0.44
CA GLN A 42 -6.43 17.90 -0.94
C GLN A 42 -5.53 16.67 -1.04
N THR A 43 -5.89 15.57 -0.39
CA THR A 43 -5.15 14.30 -0.51
C THR A 43 -5.63 13.53 -1.72
N GLN A 44 -4.69 13.13 -2.59
CA GLN A 44 -4.95 12.21 -3.69
C GLN A 44 -4.32 10.86 -3.38
N ARG A 45 -5.13 9.80 -3.48
CA ARG A 45 -4.75 8.41 -3.21
C ARG A 45 -4.95 7.55 -4.46
N MET A 46 -3.96 6.73 -4.77
CA MET A 46 -4.04 5.72 -5.84
C MET A 46 -3.72 4.35 -5.26
N GLU A 47 -4.66 3.42 -5.35
CA GLU A 47 -4.45 2.05 -4.90
C GLU A 47 -3.48 1.30 -5.80
N LEU A 48 -2.54 0.55 -5.21
CA LEU A 48 -1.60 -0.30 -5.93
C LEU A 48 -2.16 -1.73 -6.03
N ASN A 49 -3.16 -1.88 -6.91
CA ASN A 49 -3.98 -3.09 -7.01
C ASN A 49 -3.59 -4.04 -8.14
N GLU A 50 -2.64 -3.67 -8.99
CA GLU A 50 -2.19 -4.49 -10.10
C GLU A 50 -1.55 -5.81 -9.61
N ASN A 51 -1.62 -6.84 -10.45
CA ASN A 51 -1.05 -8.15 -10.13
C ASN A 51 0.45 -8.08 -9.80
N SER A 52 1.20 -7.23 -10.51
CA SER A 52 2.63 -6.97 -10.24
C SER A 52 2.86 -6.49 -8.81
N HIS A 53 2.04 -5.54 -8.35
CA HIS A 53 2.14 -4.97 -7.01
C HIS A 53 1.70 -5.96 -5.93
N ARG A 54 0.66 -6.76 -6.19
CA ARG A 54 0.22 -7.83 -5.28
C ARG A 54 1.27 -8.92 -5.13
N ASN A 55 1.85 -9.38 -6.24
CA ASN A 55 2.88 -10.41 -6.26
C ASN A 55 4.15 -9.95 -5.53
N ASN A 56 4.56 -8.69 -5.73
CA ASN A 56 5.71 -8.12 -5.03
C ASN A 56 5.48 -8.05 -3.51
N MET A 57 4.27 -7.66 -3.08
CA MET A 57 3.90 -7.65 -1.66
C MET A 57 3.87 -9.07 -1.08
N GLN A 58 3.35 -10.04 -1.83
CA GLN A 58 3.34 -11.44 -1.41
C GLN A 58 4.75 -12.01 -1.30
N GLN A 59 5.65 -11.71 -2.24
CA GLN A 59 7.06 -12.08 -2.14
C GLN A 59 7.74 -11.49 -0.90
N PHE A 60 7.47 -10.21 -0.60
CA PHE A 60 7.98 -9.59 0.62
C PHE A 60 7.47 -10.29 1.88
N LEU A 61 6.17 -10.60 1.95
CA LEU A 61 5.57 -11.31 3.09
C LEU A 61 6.15 -12.71 3.25
N ASN A 62 6.32 -13.45 2.15
CA ASN A 62 6.97 -14.77 2.14
C ASN A 62 8.41 -14.68 2.65
N PHE A 63 9.18 -13.68 2.17
CA PHE A 63 10.54 -13.42 2.67
C PHE A 63 10.57 -13.11 4.16
N ALA A 64 9.60 -12.33 4.65
CA ALA A 64 9.45 -12.00 6.07
C ALA A 64 8.98 -13.18 6.94
N GLY A 65 8.74 -14.36 6.34
CA GLY A 65 8.36 -15.59 7.05
C GLY A 65 6.85 -15.83 7.16
N ALA A 66 6.02 -15.04 6.47
CA ALA A 66 4.60 -15.37 6.31
C ALA A 66 4.47 -16.48 5.27
N ASN A 67 4.16 -17.70 5.70
CA ASN A 67 3.92 -18.86 4.83
C ASN A 67 2.48 -19.36 4.99
#